data_AF-A0A841SPN6-F1
#
_entry.id   AF-A0A841SPN6-F1
#
_cell.length_a   1.000
_cell.length_b   1.000
_cell.length_c   1.000
_cell.angle_alpha   90.00
_cell.angle_beta   90.00
_cell.angle_gamma   90.00
#
_symmetry.space_group_name_H-M   'P 1'
#
loop_
_entity.id
_entity.type
_entity.pdbx_description
1 polymer ?
#
loop_
_entity_poly.entity_id
_entity_poly.type
_entity_poly.pdbx_seq_one_letter_code
_entity_poly.pdbx_strand_id
1 'polypeptide(L)'
;MMLTKKESYIVEMLRVNMTRKEIAQKLGISIYEVGGIVTRLVERSVIQRSETGKGACKVLLDTYDIAGDNEVPIEPKKGITLVIPDGYEDYIRGHYGIIPRRELARRLNLDKVTLNLMIIQLGLA
;
A
#
# COMPACT_ATOMS: atom_id res chain seq x y z
N MET A 1 23.53 -10.08 2.98
CA MET A 1 22.09 -10.44 2.89
C MET A 1 21.48 -9.56 1.82
N MET A 2 20.74 -10.12 0.86
CA MET A 2 20.19 -9.32 -0.25
C MET A 2 18.87 -8.63 0.12
N LEU A 3 18.83 -7.31 0.01
CA LEU A 3 17.62 -6.48 0.05
C LEU A 3 17.29 -5.98 -1.35
N THR A 4 16.01 -5.78 -1.63
CA THR A 4 15.61 -5.01 -2.80
C THR A 4 15.94 -3.53 -2.60
N LYS A 5 16.11 -2.76 -3.69
CA LYS A 5 16.35 -1.30 -3.63
C LYS A 5 15.25 -0.56 -2.85
N LYS A 6 13.99 -1.02 -2.93
CA LYS A 6 12.87 -0.47 -2.14
C LYS A 6 13.03 -0.76 -0.65
N GLU A 7 13.41 -1.99 -0.30
CA GLU A 7 13.66 -2.39 1.08
C GLU A 7 14.83 -1.63 1.69
N SER A 8 15.93 -1.45 0.96
CA SER A 8 17.08 -0.67 1.43
C SER A 8 16.69 0.79 1.70
N TYR A 9 15.94 1.44 0.80
CA TYR A 9 15.45 2.80 1.06
C TYR A 9 14.59 2.89 2.32
N ILE A 10 13.69 1.93 2.53
CA ILE A 10 12.86 1.90 3.74
C ILE A 10 13.72 1.69 5.00
N VAL A 11 14.73 0.82 4.95
CA VAL A 11 15.67 0.60 6.06
C VAL A 11 16.43 1.90 6.37
N GLU A 12 16.98 2.59 5.37
CA GLU A 12 17.68 3.86 5.57
C GLU A 12 16.77 4.95 6.15
N MET A 13 15.52 5.04 5.66
CA MET A 13 14.56 6.01 6.21
C MET A 13 14.15 5.66 7.65
N LEU A 14 14.08 4.39 8.01
CA LEU A 14 13.85 3.97 9.40
C LEU A 14 15.05 4.27 10.30
N ARG A 15 16.30 4.19 9.80
CA ARG A 15 17.51 4.56 10.57
C ARG A 15 17.48 6.02 11.01
N VAL A 16 16.96 6.92 10.17
CA VAL A 16 16.79 8.35 10.51
C VAL A 16 15.48 8.65 11.25
N ASN A 17 14.83 7.63 11.82
CA ASN A 17 13.58 7.72 12.60
C ASN A 17 12.37 8.29 11.83
N MET A 18 12.31 8.16 10.50
CA MET A 18 11.10 8.52 9.76
C MET A 18 9.95 7.56 10.08
N THR A 19 8.75 8.11 10.21
CA THR A 19 7.54 7.33 10.38
C THR A 19 7.12 6.65 9.08
N ARG A 20 6.35 5.56 9.18
CA ARG A 20 5.82 4.85 8.01
C ARG A 20 4.99 5.76 7.09
N LYS A 21 4.33 6.77 7.64
CA LYS A 21 3.55 7.76 6.89
C LYS A 21 4.44 8.67 6.06
N GLU A 22 5.53 9.16 6.63
CA GLU A 22 6.49 10.01 5.91
C GLU A 22 7.25 9.22 4.84
N ILE A 23 7.60 7.96 5.13
CA ILE A 23 8.19 7.05 4.15
C ILE A 23 7.25 6.83 2.96
N ALA A 24 5.97 6.56 3.25
CA ALA A 24 4.95 6.38 2.22
C ALA A 24 4.83 7.62 1.32
N GLN A 25 4.79 8.82 1.92
CA GLN A 25 4.76 10.09 1.17
C GLN A 25 6.01 10.30 0.33
N LYS A 26 7.21 10.03 0.88
CA LYS A 26 8.49 10.26 0.20
C LYS A 26 8.72 9.30 -0.96
N LEU A 27 8.25 8.06 -0.84
CA LEU A 27 8.37 7.03 -1.87
C LEU A 27 7.17 6.99 -2.85
N GLY A 28 6.12 7.79 -2.60
CA GLY A 28 4.91 7.80 -3.43
C GLY A 28 4.13 6.47 -3.40
N ILE A 29 4.25 5.70 -2.31
CA ILE A 29 3.60 4.39 -2.16
C ILE A 29 2.58 4.41 -1.02
N SER A 30 1.71 3.39 -0.96
CA SER A 30 0.72 3.30 0.12
C SER A 30 1.37 2.99 1.48
N ILE A 31 0.78 3.52 2.55
CA ILE A 31 1.22 3.19 3.93
C ILE A 31 1.10 1.70 4.25
N TYR A 32 0.16 1.00 3.61
CA TYR A 32 -0.02 -0.45 3.72
C TYR A 32 1.13 -1.21 3.07
N GLU A 33 1.61 -0.74 1.91
CA GLU A 33 2.77 -1.32 1.23
C GLU A 33 4.05 -1.15 2.06
N VAL A 34 4.27 0.04 2.65
CA VAL A 34 5.35 0.24 3.62
C VAL A 34 5.20 -0.72 4.81
N GLY A 35 3.99 -0.87 5.34
CA GLY A 35 3.71 -1.81 6.43
C GLY A 35 4.02 -3.27 6.09
N GLY A 36 3.69 -3.69 4.86
CA GLY A 36 4.01 -5.02 4.34
C GLY A 36 5.52 -5.24 4.23
N ILE A 37 6.25 -4.25 3.68
CA ILE A 37 7.72 -4.31 3.58
C ILE A 37 8.35 -4.37 4.98
N VAL A 38 7.92 -3.51 5.91
CA VAL A 38 8.39 -3.52 7.30
C VAL A 38 8.13 -4.87 7.96
N THR A 39 7.00 -5.51 7.71
CA THR A 39 6.69 -6.84 8.25
C THR A 39 7.67 -7.90 7.73
N ARG A 40 7.91 -7.93 6.42
CA ARG A 40 8.92 -8.84 5.83
C ARG A 40 10.33 -8.59 6.36
N LEU A 41 10.71 -7.33 6.57
CA LEU A 41 12.01 -6.98 7.14
C LEU A 41 12.15 -7.43 8.60
N VAL A 42 11.06 -7.45 9.37
CA VAL A 42 11.05 -8.01 10.74
C VAL A 42 11.18 -9.52 10.71
N GLU A 43 10.41 -10.20 9.86
CA GLU A 43 10.49 -11.67 9.70
C GLU A 43 11.88 -12.12 9.27
N ARG A 44 12.54 -11.32 8.43
CA ARG A 44 13.92 -11.54 7.98
C ARG A 44 14.99 -11.06 8.99
N SER A 45 14.59 -10.62 10.18
CA SER A 45 15.48 -10.12 11.25
C SER A 45 16.39 -8.96 10.82
N VAL A 46 15.95 -8.17 9.84
CA VAL A 46 16.63 -6.96 9.35
C VAL A 46 16.40 -5.78 10.28
N ILE A 47 15.18 -5.71 10.80
CA ILE A 47 14.72 -4.67 11.71
C ILE A 47 13.96 -5.31 12.87
N GLN A 48 14.06 -4.74 14.05
CA GLN A 48 13.30 -5.11 15.23
C GLN A 48 12.25 -4.03 15.49
N ARG A 49 11.00 -4.42 15.74
CA ARG A 49 10.01 -3.47 16.26
C ARG A 49 10.37 -3.19 17.73
N SER A 50 10.43 -1.93 18.10
CA SER A 50 10.59 -1.56 19.50
C SER A 50 9.34 -1.99 20.27
N GLU A 51 9.54 -2.70 21.38
CA GLU A 51 8.47 -3.13 22.28
C GLU A 51 7.88 -1.96 23.08
N THR A 52 8.61 -0.85 23.19
CA THR A 52 8.30 0.26 24.11
C THR A 52 7.83 1.55 23.42
N GLY A 53 7.69 1.58 22.08
CA GLY A 53 7.41 2.82 21.35
C GLY A 53 6.41 2.70 20.19
N LYS A 54 5.69 3.80 19.93
CA LYS A 54 4.67 4.05 18.88
C LYS A 54 5.14 3.75 17.44
N GLY A 55 5.48 2.50 17.13
CA GLY A 55 5.90 2.07 15.79
C GLY A 55 7.38 2.34 15.45
N ALA A 56 8.22 2.65 16.45
CA ALA A 56 9.66 2.80 16.26
C ALA A 56 10.29 1.45 15.89
N CYS A 57 11.17 1.44 14.89
CA CYS A 57 11.87 0.25 14.43
C CYS A 57 13.37 0.45 14.63
N LYS A 58 14.06 -0.50 15.24
CA LYS A 58 15.51 -0.53 15.36
C LYS A 58 16.07 -1.36 14.20
N VAL A 59 16.96 -0.79 13.39
CA VAL A 59 17.64 -1.56 12.34
C VAL A 59 18.71 -2.44 12.99
N LEU A 60 18.75 -3.72 12.64
CA LEU A 60 19.64 -4.73 13.25
C LEU A 60 20.87 -5.06 12.41
N LEU A 61 20.86 -4.76 11.11
CA LEU A 61 21.98 -5.04 10.21
C LEU A 61 22.84 -3.81 9.97
N ASP A 62 24.15 -3.94 10.17
CA ASP A 62 25.14 -2.92 9.82
C ASP A 62 25.52 -2.91 8.34
N THR A 63 25.38 -4.06 7.65
CA THR A 63 25.70 -4.21 6.22
C THR A 63 24.69 -5.13 5.51
N TYR A 64 24.36 -4.80 4.26
CA TYR A 64 23.49 -5.59 3.39
C TYR A 64 23.83 -5.36 1.92
N ASP A 65 23.56 -6.34 1.08
CA ASP A 65 23.77 -6.27 -0.37
C ASP A 65 22.46 -5.82 -1.03
N ILE A 66 22.52 -4.96 -2.04
CA ILE A 66 21.33 -4.53 -2.79
C ILE A 66 21.22 -5.41 -4.03
N ALA A 67 20.12 -6.14 -4.15
CA ALA A 67 19.85 -6.98 -5.30
C ALA A 67 19.54 -6.12 -6.54
N GLY A 68 20.56 -5.90 -7.37
CA GLY A 68 20.47 -5.52 -8.79
C GLY A 68 19.93 -4.11 -9.09
N ASP A 69 20.66 -3.38 -9.93
CA ASP A 69 20.27 -2.13 -10.59
C ASP A 69 19.16 -2.29 -11.64
N ASN A 70 18.19 -3.18 -11.39
CA ASN A 70 16.94 -3.12 -12.12
C ASN A 70 16.13 -1.97 -11.54
N GLU A 71 16.40 -0.77 -12.04
CA GLU A 71 15.48 0.34 -12.06
C GLU A 71 14.17 -0.16 -12.68
N VAL A 72 13.29 -0.72 -11.86
CA VAL A 72 11.88 -0.68 -12.15
C VAL A 72 11.47 0.68 -11.62
N PRO A 73 11.20 1.68 -12.49
CA PRO A 73 10.57 2.90 -12.05
C PRO A 73 9.37 2.49 -11.20
N ILE A 74 9.15 3.16 -10.09
CA ILE A 74 7.90 3.01 -9.34
C ILE A 74 6.82 3.63 -10.23
N GLU A 75 6.42 2.92 -11.28
CA GLU A 75 5.23 3.29 -12.02
C GLU A 75 4.07 3.14 -11.04
N PRO A 76 3.22 4.17 -10.86
CA PRO A 76 1.96 3.99 -10.16
C PRO A 76 1.28 2.81 -10.84
N LYS A 77 0.97 1.75 -10.09
CA LYS A 77 0.31 0.55 -10.63
C LYS A 77 -0.81 1.04 -11.54
N LYS A 78 -0.64 0.84 -12.86
CA LYS A 78 -1.69 1.08 -13.85
C LYS A 78 -2.95 0.45 -13.28
N GLY A 79 -3.98 1.28 -13.15
CA GLY A 79 -5.23 0.92 -12.51
C GLY A 79 -5.67 -0.46 -12.98
N ILE A 80 -5.99 -1.34 -12.03
CA ILE A 80 -6.67 -2.59 -12.36
C ILE A 80 -7.98 -2.14 -13.02
N THR A 81 -8.04 -2.20 -14.34
CA THR A 81 -9.28 -1.96 -15.08
C THR A 81 -10.18 -3.13 -14.76
N LEU A 82 -11.01 -2.96 -13.74
CA LEU A 82 -11.99 -3.94 -13.35
C LEU A 82 -13.05 -3.92 -14.44
N VAL A 83 -13.35 -5.08 -15.01
CA VAL A 83 -14.50 -5.21 -15.91
C VAL A 83 -15.73 -5.02 -15.03
N ILE A 84 -16.43 -3.91 -15.24
CA ILE A 84 -17.68 -3.61 -14.54
C ILE A 84 -18.78 -4.39 -15.28
N PRO A 85 -19.48 -5.33 -14.61
CA PRO A 85 -20.58 -6.03 -15.24
C PRO A 85 -21.70 -5.08 -15.68
N ASP A 86 -22.38 -5.41 -16.78
CA ASP A 86 -23.53 -4.65 -17.26
C ASP A 86 -24.59 -4.54 -16.15
N GLY A 87 -25.08 -3.32 -15.91
CA GLY A 87 -26.02 -2.99 -14.83
C GLY A 87 -25.39 -2.58 -13.50
N TYR A 88 -24.12 -2.89 -13.24
CA TYR A 88 -23.43 -2.41 -12.03
C TYR A 88 -23.12 -0.91 -12.15
N GLU A 89 -22.73 -0.45 -13.34
CA GLU A 89 -22.46 0.97 -13.59
C GLU A 89 -23.69 1.84 -13.32
N ASP A 90 -24.84 1.52 -13.91
CA ASP A 90 -26.09 2.27 -13.74
C ASP A 90 -26.53 2.26 -12.27
N TYR A 91 -26.39 1.11 -11.60
CA TYR A 91 -26.74 0.99 -10.20
C TYR A 91 -25.84 1.85 -9.31
N ILE A 92 -24.52 1.82 -9.53
CA ILE A 92 -23.55 2.63 -8.78
C ILE A 92 -23.83 4.12 -9.04
N ARG A 93 -23.95 4.56 -10.30
CA ARG A 93 -24.24 5.97 -10.63
C ARG A 93 -25.56 6.45 -10.01
N GLY A 94 -26.60 5.61 -10.04
CA GLY A 94 -27.92 5.97 -9.52
C GLY A 94 -28.05 5.97 -8.00
N HIS A 95 -27.10 5.37 -7.26
CA HIS A 95 -27.17 5.25 -5.80
C HIS A 95 -25.95 5.85 -5.06
N TYR A 96 -24.89 6.20 -5.78
CA TYR A 96 -23.71 6.82 -5.22
C TYR A 96 -24.03 8.21 -4.65
N GLY A 97 -23.72 8.42 -3.37
CA GLY A 97 -24.07 9.63 -2.63
C GLY A 97 -25.48 9.62 -1.99
N ILE A 98 -26.35 8.70 -2.39
CA ILE A 98 -27.69 8.53 -1.80
C ILE A 98 -27.66 7.51 -0.66
N ILE A 99 -27.00 6.37 -0.86
CA ILE A 99 -26.82 5.35 0.17
C ILE A 99 -25.35 5.24 0.60
N PRO A 100 -25.07 4.80 1.85
CA PRO A 100 -23.70 4.59 2.29
C PRO A 100 -22.95 3.60 1.41
N ARG A 101 -21.67 3.88 1.11
CA ARG A 101 -20.82 2.99 0.29
C ARG A 101 -20.78 1.55 0.81
N ARG A 102 -20.86 1.35 2.13
CA ARG A 102 -20.93 0.01 2.75
C ARG A 102 -22.19 -0.75 2.35
N GLU A 103 -23.33 -0.06 2.28
CA GLU A 103 -24.61 -0.65 1.89
C GLU A 103 -24.64 -0.92 0.38
N LEU A 104 -24.08 -0.01 -0.41
CA LEU A 104 -23.93 -0.18 -1.85
C LEU A 104 -23.07 -1.42 -2.20
N ALA A 105 -21.95 -1.62 -1.47
CA ALA A 105 -21.10 -2.80 -1.58
C ALA A 105 -21.87 -4.08 -1.24
N ARG A 106 -22.67 -4.04 -0.16
CA ARG A 106 -23.48 -5.18 0.28
C ARG A 106 -24.52 -5.60 -0.75
N ARG A 107 -25.21 -4.64 -1.38
CA ARG A 107 -26.26 -4.92 -2.38
C ARG A 107 -25.70 -5.47 -3.68
N LEU A 108 -24.50 -5.05 -4.07
CA LEU A 108 -23.80 -5.55 -5.24
C LEU A 108 -22.99 -6.84 -4.97
N ASN A 109 -23.01 -7.33 -3.73
CA ASN A 109 -22.18 -8.43 -3.24
C ASN A 109 -20.68 -8.23 -3.56
N LEU A 110 -20.21 -6.99 -3.39
CA LEU A 110 -18.82 -6.60 -3.64
C LEU A 110 -18.09 -6.33 -2.33
N ASP A 111 -16.81 -6.69 -2.30
CA ASP A 111 -15.88 -6.24 -1.29
C ASP A 111 -15.55 -4.74 -1.45
N LYS A 112 -15.24 -4.10 -0.31
CA LYS A 112 -15.03 -2.64 -0.21
C LYS A 112 -13.96 -2.12 -1.18
N VAL A 113 -12.92 -2.92 -1.43
CA VAL A 113 -11.81 -2.58 -2.32
C VAL A 113 -12.30 -2.54 -3.77
N THR A 114 -13.01 -3.58 -4.19
CA THR A 114 -13.59 -3.68 -5.54
C THR A 114 -14.57 -2.55 -5.82
N LEU A 115 -15.46 -2.22 -4.87
CA LEU A 115 -16.37 -1.09 -5.05
C LEU A 115 -15.63 0.25 -5.19
N ASN A 116 -14.60 0.50 -4.36
CA ASN A 116 -13.84 1.74 -4.45
C ASN A 116 -13.11 1.88 -5.80
N LEU A 117 -12.58 0.78 -6.33
CA LEU A 117 -11.97 0.77 -7.66
C LEU A 117 -12.99 1.10 -8.75
N MET A 118 -14.20 0.50 -8.68
CA MET A 118 -15.28 0.81 -9.62
C MET A 118 -15.71 2.28 -9.53
N ILE A 119 -15.86 2.86 -8.33
CA ILE A 119 -16.20 4.28 -8.15
C ILE A 119 -15.15 5.20 -8.79
N ILE A 120 -13.86 4.88 -8.59
CA ILE A 120 -12.75 5.64 -9.20
C ILE A 120 -12.78 5.52 -10.73
N GLN A 121 -13.00 4.29 -11.24
CA GLN A 121 -13.05 4.03 -12.68
C GLN A 121 -14.26 4.70 -13.35
N LEU A 122 -15.37 4.84 -12.64
CA LEU A 122 -16.56 5.57 -13.08
C LEU A 122 -16.44 7.10 -12.92
N GLY A 123 -15.34 7.62 -12.36
CA GLY A 123 -15.12 9.05 -12.19
C GLY A 123 -16.02 9.70 -11.12
N LEU A 124 -16.53 8.91 -10.17
CA LEU A 124 -17.44 9.36 -9.12
C LEU A 124 -16.71 9.75 -7.81
N ALA A 125 -15.41 9.47 -7.71
CA ALA A 125 -14.61 9.63 -6.49
C ALA A 125 -14.22 11.08 -6.18
#